data_AF-A0A7X0M5N2-F1
#
_entry.id   AF-A0A7X0M5N2-F1
#
_cell.length_a   1.000
_cell.length_b   1.000
_cell.length_c   1.000
_cell.angle_alpha   90.00
_cell.angle_beta   90.00
_cell.angle_gamma   90.00
#
_symmetry.space_group_name_H-M   'P 1'
#
loop_
_entity.id
_entity.type
_entity.pdbx_description
1 polymer ?
#
loop_
_entity_poly.entity_id
_entity_poly.type
_entity_poly.pdbx_seq_one_letter_code
_entity_poly.pdbx_strand_id
1 'polypeptide(L)'
;MTSPPESRRPREQEGTVIDGDEYLLAALRIAAGTDPVPARVGADARAVHALRLPGAVMALPVPVQGDGGHRGMAAPRRGAETSLTDHEDAGTRLLRFAAGEITFDLEVTVYAEHFDLAGQILPAPQAGTRVEIRTPYLSKVRFPAGSGDFATTGLPHGWLSVVCHRPELPPVATRWHRVR
;
A
#
# COMPACT_ATOMS: atom_id res chain seq x y z
N MET A 1 -49.17 17.42 -80.25
CA MET A 1 -47.82 18.04 -80.36
C MET A 1 -47.61 18.82 -79.08
N THR A 2 -46.69 18.51 -78.16
CA THR A 2 -45.41 17.79 -78.26
C THR A 2 -44.98 17.39 -76.84
N SER A 3 -44.63 16.12 -76.61
CA SER A 3 -43.94 15.66 -75.38
C SER A 3 -42.47 16.09 -75.40
N PRO A 4 -41.84 16.41 -74.26
CA PRO A 4 -40.39 16.37 -74.12
C PRO A 4 -39.92 15.18 -73.25
N PRO A 5 -38.63 14.81 -73.35
CA PRO A 5 -38.17 13.43 -73.18
C PRO A 5 -37.69 13.05 -71.76
N GLU A 6 -37.70 11.74 -71.51
CA GLU A 6 -37.08 11.06 -70.36
C GLU A 6 -35.62 11.49 -70.15
N SER A 7 -35.31 11.95 -68.94
CA SER A 7 -33.94 12.13 -68.48
C SER A 7 -33.55 10.95 -67.59
N ARG A 8 -32.59 10.16 -68.06
CA ARG A 8 -31.95 9.06 -67.33
C ARG A 8 -31.40 9.55 -65.99
N ARG A 9 -31.86 8.96 -64.88
CA ARG A 9 -31.21 9.14 -63.56
C ARG A 9 -29.89 8.35 -63.52
N PRO A 10 -28.77 8.96 -63.09
CA PRO A 10 -27.54 8.21 -62.85
C PRO A 10 -27.64 7.44 -61.52
N ARG A 11 -27.01 6.25 -61.52
CA ARG A 11 -26.88 5.31 -60.39
C ARG A 11 -26.57 6.02 -59.08
N GLU A 12 -27.41 5.78 -58.08
CA GLU A 12 -27.08 6.05 -56.69
C GLU A 12 -25.83 5.25 -56.32
N GLN A 13 -24.78 5.98 -55.96
CA GLN A 13 -23.57 5.42 -55.36
C GLN A 13 -23.97 4.85 -54.00
N GLU A 14 -23.79 3.55 -53.87
CA GLU A 14 -23.89 2.78 -52.64
C GLU A 14 -22.76 3.27 -51.71
N GLY A 15 -23.05 4.32 -50.94
CA GLY A 15 -22.17 4.82 -49.91
C GLY A 15 -22.17 3.84 -48.75
N THR A 16 -21.04 3.17 -48.52
CA THR A 16 -20.77 2.46 -47.28
C THR A 16 -21.04 3.41 -46.11
N VAL A 17 -22.16 3.22 -45.43
CA VAL A 17 -22.46 3.89 -44.17
C VAL A 17 -21.48 3.32 -43.15
N ILE A 18 -20.33 4.00 -42.99
CA ILE A 18 -19.49 3.78 -41.81
C ILE A 18 -20.36 4.23 -40.64
N ASP A 19 -20.67 3.27 -39.78
CA ASP A 19 -21.56 3.41 -38.64
C ASP A 19 -21.11 4.61 -37.78
N GLY A 20 -22.00 5.60 -37.60
CA GLY A 20 -21.69 6.85 -36.89
C GLY A 20 -21.23 6.61 -35.44
N ASP A 21 -21.63 5.47 -34.87
CA ASP A 21 -21.24 5.04 -33.54
C ASP A 21 -19.75 4.65 -33.48
N GLU A 22 -19.22 4.01 -34.52
CA GLU A 22 -17.80 3.65 -34.59
C GLU A 22 -16.92 4.90 -34.71
N TYR A 23 -17.37 5.88 -35.50
CA TYR A 23 -16.69 7.16 -35.64
C TYR A 23 -16.73 7.99 -34.35
N LEU A 24 -17.87 8.02 -33.66
CA LEU A 24 -18.02 8.68 -32.36
C LEU A 24 -17.12 8.03 -31.31
N LEU A 25 -17.08 6.70 -31.24
CA LEU A 25 -16.20 5.98 -30.32
C LEU A 25 -14.71 6.22 -30.63
N ALA A 26 -14.34 6.29 -31.91
CA ALA A 26 -12.99 6.65 -32.33
C ALA A 26 -12.63 8.09 -31.92
N ALA A 27 -13.52 9.05 -32.16
CA ALA A 27 -13.34 10.45 -31.77
C ALA A 27 -13.23 10.62 -30.25
N LEU A 28 -14.06 9.92 -29.48
CA LEU A 28 -13.99 9.91 -28.01
C LEU A 28 -12.69 9.29 -27.50
N ARG A 29 -12.17 8.22 -28.12
CA ARG A 29 -10.87 7.64 -27.77
C ARG A 29 -9.71 8.59 -28.05
N ILE A 30 -9.75 9.31 -29.18
CA ILE A 30 -8.75 10.32 -29.53
C ILE A 30 -8.81 11.49 -28.54
N ALA A 31 -10.01 11.99 -28.22
CA ALA A 31 -10.20 13.07 -27.28
C ALA A 31 -9.79 12.68 -25.84
N ALA A 32 -10.13 11.47 -25.40
CA ALA A 32 -9.76 10.94 -24.09
C ALA A 32 -8.23 10.73 -23.94
N GLY A 33 -7.54 10.40 -25.03
CA GLY A 33 -6.07 10.33 -25.06
C GLY A 33 -5.36 11.69 -24.96
N THR A 34 -6.11 12.80 -25.02
CA THR A 34 -5.57 14.17 -25.03
C THR A 34 -5.81 14.91 -23.70
N ASP A 35 -6.58 14.35 -22.77
CA ASP A 35 -6.77 14.95 -21.44
C ASP A 35 -5.48 14.81 -20.61
N PRO A 36 -4.84 15.91 -20.17
CA PRO A 36 -3.66 15.83 -19.34
C PRO A 36 -3.98 15.14 -18.01
N VAL A 37 -3.10 14.25 -17.56
CA VAL A 37 -3.23 13.61 -16.25
C VAL A 37 -3.40 14.69 -15.17
N PRO A 38 -4.46 14.64 -14.35
CA PRO A 38 -4.68 15.63 -13.30
C PRO A 38 -3.45 15.78 -12.41
N ALA A 39 -3.04 17.02 -12.13
CA ALA A 39 -1.78 17.31 -11.43
C ALA A 39 -1.62 16.55 -10.10
N ARG A 40 -2.73 16.35 -9.36
CA ARG A 40 -2.76 15.57 -8.12
C ARG A 40 -2.34 14.12 -8.32
N VAL A 41 -2.79 13.46 -9.40
CA VAL A 41 -2.46 12.06 -9.67
C VAL A 41 -0.96 11.92 -9.94
N GLY A 42 -0.39 12.84 -10.72
CA GLY A 42 1.05 12.87 -10.95
C GLY A 42 1.86 13.14 -9.67
N ALA A 43 1.37 14.03 -8.80
CA ALA A 43 2.00 14.32 -7.51
C ALA A 43 1.96 13.10 -6.58
N ASP A 44 0.80 12.45 -6.44
CA ASP A 44 0.62 11.27 -5.62
C ASP A 44 1.45 10.08 -6.14
N ALA A 45 1.50 9.88 -7.46
CA ALA A 45 2.33 8.85 -8.08
C ALA A 45 3.82 9.05 -7.76
N ARG A 46 4.31 10.30 -7.83
CA ARG A 46 5.70 10.62 -7.44
C ARG A 46 5.93 10.44 -5.94
N ALA A 47 4.98 10.82 -5.10
CA ALA A 47 5.06 10.64 -3.66
C ALA A 47 5.16 9.15 -3.30
N VAL A 48 4.29 8.31 -3.84
CA VAL A 48 4.34 6.85 -3.65
C VAL A 48 5.60 6.24 -4.25
N HIS A 49 6.04 6.71 -5.42
CA HIS A 49 7.29 6.24 -6.02
C HIS A 49 8.50 6.57 -5.14
N ALA A 50 8.52 7.73 -4.48
CA ALA A 50 9.58 8.12 -3.54
C ALA A 50 9.61 7.21 -2.29
N LEU A 51 8.52 6.51 -1.97
CA LEU A 51 8.48 5.52 -0.89
C LEU A 51 9.14 4.18 -1.27
N ARG A 52 9.50 3.96 -2.54
CA ARG A 52 10.22 2.74 -2.93
C ARG A 52 11.58 2.68 -2.27
N LEU A 53 11.99 1.47 -1.93
CA LEU A 53 13.34 1.16 -1.47
C LEU A 53 13.94 0.10 -2.40
N PRO A 54 14.60 0.51 -3.50
CA PRO A 54 15.18 -0.43 -4.45
C PRO A 54 16.21 -1.35 -3.78
N GLY A 55 16.19 -2.63 -4.14
CA GLY A 55 17.11 -3.63 -3.59
C GLY A 55 16.76 -4.11 -2.17
N ALA A 56 15.68 -3.60 -1.56
CA ALA A 56 15.26 -4.08 -0.25
C ALA A 56 14.69 -5.50 -0.30
N VAL A 57 15.07 -6.31 0.69
CA VAL A 57 14.42 -7.60 0.96
C VAL A 57 13.16 -7.34 1.77
N MET A 58 12.02 -7.87 1.31
CA MET A 58 10.75 -7.65 1.99
C MET A 58 10.51 -8.70 3.08
N ALA A 59 10.36 -8.24 4.32
CA ALA A 59 9.86 -9.06 5.42
C ALA A 59 8.33 -9.20 5.33
N LEU A 60 7.87 -10.44 5.38
CA LEU A 60 6.47 -10.81 5.27
C LEU A 60 5.86 -10.98 6.66
N PRO A 61 4.57 -10.64 6.85
CA PRO A 61 3.90 -10.84 8.13
C PRO A 61 3.86 -12.33 8.47
N VAL A 62 4.16 -12.65 9.72
CA VAL A 62 4.10 -14.00 10.28
C VAL A 62 3.03 -14.01 11.37
N PRO A 63 2.16 -15.03 11.44
CA PRO A 63 1.22 -15.17 12.53
C PRO A 63 1.96 -15.19 13.87
N VAL A 64 1.61 -14.28 14.75
CA VAL A 64 1.99 -14.39 16.17
C VAL A 64 1.06 -15.43 16.77
N GLN A 65 1.58 -16.58 17.19
CA GLN A 65 0.81 -17.46 18.05
C GLN A 65 0.63 -16.73 19.37
N GLY A 66 -0.61 -16.35 19.69
CA GLY A 66 -0.92 -15.82 21.01
C GLY A 66 -0.62 -16.93 22.02
N ASP A 67 0.39 -16.71 22.87
CA ASP A 67 0.58 -17.57 24.02
C ASP A 67 -0.71 -17.49 24.85
N GLY A 68 -1.44 -18.61 24.84
CA GLY A 68 -2.60 -18.80 25.68
C GLY A 68 -2.19 -18.68 27.15
N GLY A 69 -2.71 -17.65 27.81
CA GLY A 69 -2.54 -17.37 29.23
C GLY A 69 -1.60 -16.19 29.41
N HIS A 70 -2.07 -15.00 29.80
CA HIS A 70 -2.64 -14.79 31.13
C HIS A 70 -4.07 -14.24 31.10
N ARG A 71 -4.93 -14.94 31.84
CA ARG A 71 -6.33 -14.62 32.12
C ARG A 71 -6.44 -13.28 32.84
N GLY A 72 -6.83 -12.24 32.11
CA GLY A 72 -7.74 -11.18 32.57
C GLY A 72 -9.14 -11.44 32.02
N MET A 73 -9.78 -12.50 32.54
CA MET A 73 -11.21 -12.86 32.46
C MET A 73 -12.05 -12.31 31.28
N ALA A 74 -12.18 -13.09 30.20
CA ALA A 74 -13.43 -13.21 29.43
C ALA A 74 -13.48 -14.58 28.75
N ALA A 75 -14.57 -15.33 28.99
CA ALA A 75 -14.78 -16.71 28.54
C ALA A 75 -15.02 -16.81 27.01
N PRO A 76 -14.80 -18.00 26.39
CA PRO A 76 -14.84 -18.13 24.94
C PRO A 76 -16.28 -18.26 24.44
N ARG A 77 -16.65 -17.50 23.41
CA ARG A 77 -17.83 -17.84 22.60
C ARG A 77 -17.38 -18.56 21.33
N ARG A 78 -17.78 -19.83 21.23
CA ARG A 78 -17.79 -20.61 19.99
C ARG A 78 -18.61 -19.85 18.93
N GLY A 79 -18.08 -19.76 17.73
CA GLY A 79 -18.78 -19.22 16.57
C GLY A 79 -17.78 -18.92 15.47
N ALA A 80 -17.46 -19.93 14.67
CA ALA A 80 -16.71 -19.75 13.45
C ALA A 80 -17.63 -19.11 12.41
N GLU A 81 -17.52 -17.80 12.23
CA GLU A 81 -17.98 -17.16 11.00
C GLU A 81 -17.19 -15.87 10.78
N THR A 82 -16.60 -15.79 9.59
CA THR A 82 -15.91 -14.65 9.01
C THR A 82 -16.61 -13.34 9.32
N SER A 83 -15.98 -12.50 10.15
CA SER A 83 -16.40 -11.12 10.33
C SER A 83 -15.18 -10.21 10.37
N LEU A 84 -14.94 -9.57 9.23
CA LEU A 84 -14.31 -8.25 9.14
C LEU A 84 -15.19 -7.29 9.95
N THR A 85 -15.00 -7.23 11.25
CA THR A 85 -15.65 -6.22 12.09
C THR A 85 -14.61 -5.50 12.90
N ASP A 86 -14.60 -4.19 12.69
CA ASP A 86 -14.03 -3.17 13.54
C ASP A 86 -14.24 -3.53 15.01
N HIS A 87 -13.15 -3.83 15.70
CA HIS A 87 -13.08 -3.75 17.15
C HIS A 87 -12.12 -2.61 17.48
N GLU A 88 -12.69 -1.54 18.02
CA GLU A 88 -11.96 -0.51 18.76
C GLU A 88 -11.40 -1.16 20.04
N ASP A 89 -10.37 -1.97 19.87
CA ASP A 89 -9.42 -2.24 20.93
C ASP A 89 -8.43 -1.07 20.90
N ALA A 90 -8.66 -0.09 21.77
CA ALA A 90 -7.64 0.89 22.17
C ALA A 90 -6.55 0.12 22.93
N GLY A 91 -5.73 -0.61 22.17
CA GLY A 91 -4.92 -1.70 22.68
C GLY A 91 -3.60 -1.81 21.94
N THR A 92 -2.58 -2.15 22.71
CA THR A 92 -1.28 -2.56 22.24
C THR A 92 -1.40 -3.76 21.29
N ARG A 93 -0.80 -3.68 20.11
CA ARG A 93 -0.81 -4.75 19.10
C ARG A 93 0.59 -5.25 18.82
N LEU A 94 0.78 -6.58 18.88
CA LEU A 94 2.02 -7.23 18.49
C LEU A 94 1.96 -7.67 17.03
N LEU A 95 2.95 -7.28 16.24
CA LEU A 95 3.12 -7.64 14.84
C LEU A 95 4.48 -8.32 14.66
N ARG A 96 4.51 -9.45 13.96
CA ARG A 96 5.75 -10.13 13.60
C ARG A 96 5.95 -10.14 12.10
N PHE A 97 7.16 -9.86 11.65
CA PHE A 97 7.57 -9.97 10.24
C PHE A 97 8.87 -10.73 10.12
N ALA A 98 9.02 -11.55 9.08
CA ALA A 98 10.25 -12.30 8.84
C ALA A 98 10.72 -12.19 7.38
N ALA A 99 12.05 -12.14 7.21
CA ALA A 99 12.75 -12.25 5.94
C ALA A 99 14.06 -13.03 6.15
N GLY A 100 14.10 -14.26 5.66
CA GLY A 100 15.24 -15.16 5.90
C GLY A 100 15.44 -15.36 7.41
N GLU A 101 16.63 -15.03 7.90
CA GLU A 101 16.99 -15.16 9.32
C GLU A 101 16.60 -13.95 10.18
N ILE A 102 16.11 -12.87 9.56
CA ILE A 102 15.74 -11.65 10.29
C ILE A 102 14.25 -11.66 10.60
N THR A 103 13.95 -11.42 11.87
CA THR A 103 12.61 -11.22 12.40
C THR A 103 12.50 -9.83 13.02
N PHE A 104 11.37 -9.17 12.77
CA PHE A 104 10.94 -7.96 13.44
C PHE A 104 9.77 -8.30 14.34
N ASP A 105 9.92 -8.05 15.63
CA ASP A 105 8.83 -8.06 16.59
C ASP A 105 8.50 -6.62 16.93
N LEU A 106 7.27 -6.20 16.61
CA LEU A 106 6.83 -4.82 16.72
C LEU A 106 5.63 -4.75 17.65
N GLU A 107 5.72 -3.86 18.61
CA GLU A 107 4.64 -3.51 19.53
C GLU A 107 4.15 -2.10 19.20
N VAL A 108 2.88 -2.00 18.80
CA VAL A 108 2.24 -0.74 18.42
C VAL A 108 1.22 -0.35 19.48
N THR A 109 1.40 0.80 20.09
CA THR A 109 0.46 1.36 21.08
C THR A 109 -0.25 2.55 20.46
N VAL A 110 -1.56 2.43 20.25
CA VAL A 110 -2.38 3.43 19.55
C VAL A 110 -3.02 4.39 20.56
N TYR A 111 -2.85 5.69 20.34
CA TYR A 111 -3.52 6.77 21.04
C TYR A 111 -4.46 7.51 20.09
N ALA A 112 -5.25 8.46 20.61
CA ALA A 112 -6.22 9.21 19.80
C ALA A 112 -5.57 9.91 18.59
N GLU A 113 -4.46 10.61 18.78
CA GLU A 113 -3.85 11.48 17.76
C GLU A 113 -2.60 10.88 17.09
N HIS A 114 -2.03 9.83 17.68
CA HIS A 114 -0.76 9.25 17.26
C HIS A 114 -0.66 7.81 17.72
N PHE A 115 0.41 7.13 17.31
CA PHE A 115 0.81 5.87 17.92
C PHE A 115 2.29 5.88 18.28
N ASP A 116 2.63 5.04 19.24
CA ASP A 116 3.99 4.73 19.62
C ASP A 116 4.36 3.34 19.14
N LEU A 117 5.64 3.15 18.85
CA LEU A 117 6.20 1.91 18.33
C LEU A 117 7.41 1.53 19.17
N ALA A 118 7.35 0.36 19.78
CA ALA A 118 8.52 -0.36 20.26
C ALA A 118 8.77 -1.55 19.32
N GLY A 119 10.01 -1.97 19.20
CA GLY A 119 10.31 -3.15 18.41
C GLY A 119 11.67 -3.74 18.72
N GLN A 120 11.84 -4.98 18.28
CA GLN A 120 13.04 -5.76 18.42
C GLN A 120 13.39 -6.41 17.08
N ILE A 121 14.69 -6.44 16.76
CA ILE A 121 15.23 -7.15 15.61
C ILE A 121 15.99 -8.38 16.11
N LEU A 122 15.62 -9.54 15.58
CA LEU A 122 16.25 -10.82 15.88
C LEU A 122 16.81 -11.45 14.60
N PRO A 123 18.02 -12.03 14.61
CA PRO A 123 19.00 -11.95 15.69
C PRO A 123 19.48 -10.51 15.92
N ALA A 124 20.08 -10.27 17.08
CA ALA A 124 20.55 -8.94 17.46
C ALA A 124 21.45 -8.36 16.34
N PRO A 125 21.16 -7.13 15.88
CA PRO A 125 21.84 -6.56 14.74
C PRO A 125 23.30 -6.21 15.07
N GLN A 126 24.14 -6.27 14.04
CA GLN A 126 25.54 -5.86 14.14
C GLN A 126 25.67 -4.35 14.41
N ALA A 127 26.80 -3.94 15.00
CA ALA A 127 27.12 -2.53 15.21
C ALA A 127 27.05 -1.72 13.91
N GLY A 128 26.52 -0.51 13.97
CA GLY A 128 26.30 0.34 12.79
C GLY A 128 24.99 0.08 12.05
N THR A 129 24.19 -0.91 12.46
CA THR A 129 22.81 -1.07 11.98
C THR A 129 21.95 0.12 12.40
N ARG A 130 21.14 0.63 11.47
CA ARG A 130 20.13 1.66 11.75
C ARG A 130 18.75 1.18 11.35
N VAL A 131 17.74 1.58 12.10
CA VAL A 131 16.33 1.30 11.84
C VAL A 131 15.66 2.59 11.40
N GLU A 132 15.03 2.55 10.24
CA GLU A 132 14.24 3.64 9.71
C GLU A 132 12.76 3.28 9.83
N ILE A 133 12.02 4.08 10.59
CA ILE A 133 10.59 3.97 10.78
C ILE A 133 9.91 4.93 9.82
N ARG A 134 9.19 4.39 8.84
CA ARG A 134 8.66 5.11 7.69
C ARG A 134 7.15 5.19 7.75
N THR A 135 6.64 6.39 7.54
CA THR A 135 5.25 6.70 7.20
C THR A 135 5.23 7.40 5.82
N PRO A 136 4.06 7.57 5.18
CA PRO A 136 4.00 8.30 3.91
C PRO A 136 4.53 9.74 3.96
N TYR A 137 4.52 10.37 5.13
CA TYR A 137 4.83 11.80 5.28
C TYR A 137 6.02 12.09 6.21
N LEU A 138 6.51 11.08 6.94
CA LEU A 138 7.55 11.22 7.95
C LEU A 138 8.41 9.96 8.00
N SER A 139 9.73 10.15 8.15
CA SER A 139 10.67 9.07 8.44
C SER A 139 11.49 9.42 9.69
N LYS A 140 11.65 8.45 10.61
CA LYS A 140 12.46 8.59 11.83
C LYS A 140 13.53 7.50 11.85
N VAL A 141 14.78 7.88 12.13
CA VAL A 141 15.89 6.91 12.26
C VAL A 141 16.19 6.65 13.74
N ARG A 142 16.43 5.39 14.07
CA ARG A 142 16.86 4.90 15.39
C ARG A 142 18.06 3.97 15.23
N PHE A 143 18.86 3.89 16.27
CA PHE A 143 19.95 2.92 16.37
C PHE A 143 19.52 1.87 17.40
N PRO A 144 19.32 0.60 17.00
CA PRO A 144 18.97 -0.44 17.94
C PRO A 144 20.01 -0.58 19.04
N ALA A 145 19.56 -0.93 20.24
CA ALA A 145 20.44 -1.38 21.31
C ALA A 145 21.18 -2.67 20.89
N GLY A 146 22.20 -3.07 21.67
CA GLY A 146 22.93 -4.32 21.42
C GLY A 146 22.06 -5.58 21.46
N SER A 147 20.88 -5.51 22.07
CA SER A 147 19.83 -6.54 22.11
C SER A 147 18.89 -6.51 20.89
N GLY A 148 19.01 -5.51 20.01
CA GLY A 148 18.14 -5.30 18.86
C GLY A 148 16.90 -4.44 19.13
N ASP A 149 16.73 -3.95 20.36
CA ASP A 149 15.57 -3.15 20.76
C ASP A 149 15.65 -1.71 20.24
N PHE A 150 14.50 -1.16 19.83
CA PHE A 150 14.35 0.24 19.43
C PHE A 150 12.95 0.74 19.76
N ALA A 151 12.80 2.06 19.93
CA ALA A 151 11.50 2.67 20.16
C ALA A 151 11.40 4.07 19.53
N THR A 152 10.17 4.45 19.20
CA THR A 152 9.83 5.81 18.81
C THR A 152 8.40 6.14 19.21
N THR A 153 8.18 7.40 19.56
CA THR A 153 6.86 7.90 19.96
C THR A 153 6.34 8.95 18.99
N GLY A 154 5.04 9.25 19.06
CA GLY A 154 4.40 10.34 18.32
C GLY A 154 4.48 10.15 16.80
N LEU A 155 4.14 8.96 16.30
CA LEU A 155 3.99 8.71 14.87
C LEU A 155 2.56 9.02 14.41
N PRO A 156 2.38 9.64 13.23
CA PRO A 156 1.05 9.89 12.70
C PRO A 156 0.38 8.57 12.29
N HIS A 157 -0.92 8.47 12.52
CA HIS A 157 -1.74 7.34 12.07
C HIS A 157 -1.64 7.10 10.55
N GLY A 158 -1.99 5.90 10.12
CA GLY A 158 -2.00 5.52 8.71
C GLY A 158 -1.03 4.39 8.42
N TRP A 159 -0.17 4.56 7.41
CA TRP A 159 0.70 3.49 6.95
C TRP A 159 2.07 3.53 7.63
N LEU A 160 2.57 2.36 8.01
CA LEU A 160 3.85 2.15 8.68
C LEU A 160 4.68 1.10 7.93
N SER A 161 5.97 1.35 7.77
CA SER A 161 6.96 0.36 7.33
C SER A 161 8.25 0.57 8.13
N VAL A 162 8.84 -0.52 8.62
CA VAL A 162 10.11 -0.49 9.35
C VAL A 162 11.20 -1.07 8.47
N VAL A 163 12.32 -0.36 8.36
CA VAL A 163 13.47 -0.76 7.53
C VAL A 163 14.71 -0.92 8.40
N CYS A 164 15.29 -2.10 8.38
CA CYS A 164 16.60 -2.38 8.94
C CYS A 164 17.67 -2.18 7.86
N HIS A 165 18.49 -1.14 8.01
CA HIS A 165 19.67 -0.91 7.18
C HIS A 165 20.87 -1.55 7.86
N ARG A 166 21.37 -2.62 7.24
CA ARG A 166 22.53 -3.39 7.71
C ARG A 166 23.77 -2.95 6.94
N PRO A 167 24.93 -2.76 7.60
CA PRO A 167 26.18 -2.53 6.89
C PRO A 167 26.43 -3.65 5.87
N GLU A 168 26.82 -3.29 4.66
CA GLU A 168 27.26 -4.22 3.59
C GLU A 168 26.22 -5.24 3.09
N LEU A 169 24.99 -5.21 3.62
CA LEU A 169 23.90 -6.09 3.23
C LEU A 169 22.70 -5.29 2.72
N PRO A 170 21.87 -5.86 1.82
CA PRO A 170 20.64 -5.22 1.39
C PRO A 170 19.73 -4.88 2.59
N PRO A 171 19.05 -3.72 2.58
CA PRO A 171 18.13 -3.36 3.64
C PRO A 171 16.96 -4.33 3.68
N VAL A 172 16.45 -4.61 4.88
CA VAL A 172 15.27 -5.44 5.06
C VAL A 172 14.11 -4.55 5.50
N ALA A 173 13.02 -4.56 4.74
CA ALA A 173 11.86 -3.71 4.98
C ALA A 173 10.62 -4.55 5.28
N THR A 174 9.86 -4.20 6.31
CA THR A 174 8.52 -4.76 6.48
C THR A 174 7.60 -4.26 5.38
N ARG A 175 6.58 -5.05 5.03
CA ARG A 175 5.46 -4.54 4.24
C ARG A 175 4.81 -3.34 4.94
N TRP A 176 4.26 -2.44 4.13
CA TRP A 176 3.42 -1.36 4.64
C TRP A 176 2.21 -1.96 5.36
N HIS A 177 2.03 -1.60 6.63
CA HIS A 177 0.93 -2.02 7.48
C HIS A 177 0.11 -0.80 7.91
N ARG A 178 -1.21 -0.94 8.00
CA ARG A 178 -2.09 0.16 8.36
C ARG A 178 -2.36 0.14 9.87
N VAL A 179 -1.92 1.19 10.55
CA VAL A 179 -2.23 1.49 11.95
C VAL A 179 -3.44 2.43 11.98
N ARG A 180 -4.45 2.05 12.76
CA ARG A 180 -5.70 2.78 12.98
C ARG A 180 -5.99 2.76 14.46
#